data_AF-A0A7C2W5G3-F1
#
_entry.id   AF-A0A7C2W5G3-F1
#
_cell.length_a   1.000
_cell.length_b   1.000
_cell.length_c   1.000
_cell.angle_alpha   90.00
_cell.angle_beta   90.00
_cell.angle_gamma   90.00
#
_symmetry.space_group_name_H-M   'P 1'
#
loop_
_entity.id
_entity.type
_entity.pdbx_description
1 polymer ?
#
loop_
_entity_poly.entity_id
_entity_poly.type
_entity_poly.pdbx_seq_one_letter_code
_entity_poly.pdbx_strand_id
1 'polypeptide(L)'
;MSTEPPHRPQPVGRTIEDVFEEFLEEQAKRLKPAGLRKYKDIIDLLRSSLNGYAYQSLDPEEASLFDRLYGARGDAHREFCEIFGPEKICENVGEFLGYFMVRKVMCGKDLKQAAGTVTQKLGRWLAEKGYIAAEDAAEVVGRGTTATRDLPAAEELARMLAHYTDSMPVDTEDVIEDHFLVTAVEPGKLHLSSFIDDDVMVVPVPRCIRCISDACQAGWSISGAVGRKGKRWHLLEVWNVYP
;
A
#
# COMPACT_ATOMS: atom_id res chain seq x y z
N MET A 1 -31.58 -0.69 26.79
CA MET A 1 -30.46 -0.73 25.83
C MET A 1 -29.44 -1.69 26.43
N SER A 2 -29.42 -2.92 25.94
CA SER A 2 -28.48 -3.93 26.42
C SER A 2 -27.16 -3.73 25.70
N THR A 3 -26.13 -3.31 26.43
CA THR A 3 -24.75 -3.30 25.96
C THR A 3 -24.23 -4.73 26.00
N GLU A 4 -23.94 -5.29 24.83
CA GLU A 4 -23.19 -6.54 24.69
C GLU A 4 -21.81 -6.36 25.37
N PRO A 5 -21.33 -7.35 26.15
CA PRO A 5 -20.01 -7.27 26.75
C PRO A 5 -18.91 -7.32 25.68
N PRO A 6 -17.75 -6.68 25.89
CA PRO A 6 -16.63 -6.75 24.96
C PRO A 6 -16.21 -8.21 24.70
N HIS A 7 -16.02 -8.52 23.43
CA HIS A 7 -15.69 -9.85 22.96
C HIS A 7 -14.26 -10.20 23.39
N ARG A 8 -14.13 -10.95 24.49
CA ARG A 8 -12.84 -11.51 24.93
C ARG A 8 -12.18 -12.23 23.74
N PRO A 9 -10.93 -11.91 23.35
CA PRO A 9 -10.27 -12.58 22.24
C PRO A 9 -10.14 -14.07 22.56
N GLN A 10 -10.93 -14.89 21.86
CA GLN A 10 -10.80 -16.33 21.89
C GLN A 10 -9.61 -16.74 20.99
N PRO A 11 -8.92 -17.86 21.28
CA PRO A 11 -7.96 -18.41 20.34
C PRO A 11 -8.64 -18.59 18.98
N VAL A 12 -8.12 -17.91 17.97
CA VAL A 12 -8.72 -17.93 16.64
C VAL A 12 -8.65 -19.35 16.09
N GLY A 13 -9.73 -19.85 15.48
CA GLY A 13 -9.78 -21.21 14.93
C GLY A 13 -8.73 -21.47 13.84
N ARG A 14 -8.19 -20.41 13.21
CA ARG A 14 -7.05 -20.39 12.28
C ARG A 14 -6.31 -19.06 12.37
N THR A 15 -4.98 -19.11 12.36
CA THR A 15 -4.11 -17.92 12.28
C THR A 15 -3.94 -17.46 10.84
N ILE A 16 -3.49 -16.22 10.63
CA ILE A 16 -3.12 -15.71 9.29
C ILE A 16 -2.08 -16.62 8.63
N GLU A 17 -1.11 -17.14 9.39
CA GLU A 17 -0.09 -18.04 8.86
C GLU A 17 -0.72 -19.33 8.29
N ASP A 18 -1.66 -19.94 9.02
CA ASP A 18 -2.36 -21.15 8.57
C ASP A 18 -3.11 -20.92 7.25
N VAL A 19 -3.82 -19.79 7.12
CA VAL A 19 -4.58 -19.48 5.90
C VAL A 19 -3.68 -19.10 4.73
N PHE A 20 -2.53 -18.47 4.97
CA PHE A 20 -1.54 -18.22 3.92
C PHE A 20 -0.94 -19.51 3.37
N GLU A 21 -0.59 -20.46 4.24
CA GLU A 21 -0.09 -21.77 3.83
C GLU A 21 -1.16 -22.51 3.01
N GLU A 22 -2.38 -22.63 3.53
CA GLU A 22 -3.48 -23.31 2.84
C GLU A 22 -3.79 -22.67 1.48
N PHE A 23 -3.83 -21.34 1.40
CA PHE A 23 -4.04 -20.62 0.15
C PHE A 23 -2.98 -20.99 -0.89
N LEU A 24 -1.69 -20.95 -0.51
CA LEU A 24 -0.58 -21.24 -1.40
C LEU A 24 -0.54 -22.71 -1.84
N GLU A 25 -0.88 -23.65 -0.95
CA GLU A 25 -1.01 -25.07 -1.29
C GLU A 25 -2.10 -25.33 -2.33
N GLU A 26 -3.25 -24.67 -2.20
CA GLU A 26 -4.32 -24.79 -3.19
C GLU A 26 -3.96 -24.13 -4.51
N GLN A 27 -3.28 -22.98 -4.49
CA GLN A 27 -2.78 -22.37 -5.72
C GLN A 27 -1.71 -23.23 -6.39
N ALA A 28 -0.87 -23.95 -5.63
CA ALA A 28 0.16 -24.83 -6.18
C ALA A 28 -0.41 -25.99 -7.00
N LYS A 29 -1.62 -26.46 -6.68
CA LYS A 29 -2.33 -27.50 -7.44
C LYS A 29 -2.79 -27.02 -8.83
N ARG A 30 -2.88 -25.70 -9.04
CA ARG A 30 -3.48 -25.08 -10.23
C ARG A 30 -2.49 -24.26 -11.07
N LEU A 31 -1.54 -23.61 -10.42
CA LEU A 31 -0.61 -22.69 -11.08
C LEU A 31 0.65 -23.39 -11.56
N LYS A 32 1.20 -22.89 -12.68
CA LYS A 32 2.55 -23.25 -13.12
C LYS A 32 3.58 -22.70 -12.13
N PRO A 33 4.80 -23.28 -12.05
CA PRO A 33 5.82 -22.86 -11.08
C PRO A 33 6.14 -21.36 -11.10
N ALA A 34 6.18 -20.72 -12.28
CA ALA A 34 6.41 -19.28 -12.39
C ALA A 34 5.26 -18.44 -11.81
N GLY A 35 4.01 -18.88 -11.97
CA GLY A 35 2.86 -18.23 -11.36
C GLY A 35 2.84 -18.40 -9.85
N LEU A 36 3.12 -19.62 -9.37
CA LEU A 36 3.18 -19.90 -7.94
C LEU A 36 4.26 -19.08 -7.22
N ARG A 37 5.45 -18.91 -7.84
CA ARG A 37 6.51 -18.05 -7.27
C ARG A 37 6.01 -16.63 -7.03
N LYS A 38 5.33 -16.02 -8.00
CA LYS A 38 4.75 -14.68 -7.81
C LYS A 38 3.75 -14.63 -6.66
N TYR A 39 2.95 -15.68 -6.44
CA TYR A 39 2.00 -15.71 -5.32
C TYR A 39 2.75 -15.80 -3.99
N LYS A 40 3.78 -16.65 -3.91
CA LYS A 40 4.64 -16.74 -2.72
C LYS A 40 5.28 -15.39 -2.42
N ASP A 41 5.88 -14.74 -3.41
CA ASP A 41 6.51 -13.43 -3.24
C ASP A 41 5.52 -12.39 -2.68
N ILE A 42 4.28 -12.33 -3.20
CA ILE A 42 3.27 -11.39 -2.69
C ILE A 42 2.78 -11.75 -1.29
N ILE A 43 2.55 -13.05 -1.00
CA ILE A 43 2.12 -13.49 0.33
C ILE A 43 3.22 -13.25 1.37
N ASP A 44 4.49 -13.44 1.01
CA ASP A 44 5.62 -13.15 1.88
C ASP A 44 5.76 -11.64 2.17
N LEU A 45 5.48 -10.79 1.18
CA LEU A 45 5.43 -9.33 1.36
C LEU A 45 4.24 -8.90 2.23
N LEU A 46 3.06 -9.49 2.01
CA LEU A 46 1.89 -9.22 2.85
C LEU A 46 2.13 -9.67 4.30
N ARG A 47 2.71 -10.86 4.51
CA ARG A 47 3.12 -11.34 5.84
C ARG A 47 4.08 -10.35 6.51
N SER A 48 5.09 -9.88 5.77
CA SER A 48 6.06 -8.90 6.28
C SER A 48 5.39 -7.56 6.63
N SER A 49 4.42 -7.12 5.83
CA SER A 49 3.63 -5.93 6.11
C SER A 49 2.78 -6.09 7.37
N LEU A 50 2.11 -7.23 7.53
CA LEU A 50 1.26 -7.49 8.70
C LEU A 50 2.10 -7.56 9.98
N ASN A 51 3.18 -8.34 9.99
CA ASN A 51 4.09 -8.44 11.13
C ASN A 51 4.73 -7.09 11.49
N GLY A 52 5.04 -6.26 10.49
CA GLY A 52 5.72 -4.99 10.71
C GLY A 52 4.82 -3.81 11.05
N TYR A 53 3.53 -3.83 10.72
CA TYR A 53 2.68 -2.63 10.76
C TYR A 53 1.25 -2.87 11.28
N ALA A 54 0.70 -4.08 11.20
CA ALA A 54 -0.71 -4.31 11.53
C ALA A 54 -1.02 -4.14 13.03
N TYR A 55 -0.01 -4.16 13.89
CA TYR A 55 -0.19 -3.84 15.32
C TYR A 55 -0.78 -2.44 15.54
N GLN A 56 -0.65 -1.53 14.57
CA GLN A 56 -1.17 -0.16 14.64
C GLN A 56 -2.70 -0.09 14.54
N SER A 57 -3.36 -1.14 14.02
CA SER A 57 -4.81 -1.21 13.90
C SER A 57 -5.49 -1.92 15.08
N LEU A 58 -4.71 -2.40 16.06
CA LEU A 58 -5.23 -3.19 17.16
C LEU A 58 -6.00 -2.33 18.17
N ASP A 59 -7.08 -2.88 18.70
CA ASP A 59 -7.72 -2.31 19.87
C ASP A 59 -6.86 -2.52 21.16
N PRO A 60 -7.20 -1.88 22.29
CA PRO A 60 -6.38 -2.01 23.51
C PRO A 60 -6.24 -3.44 24.06
N GLU A 61 -7.24 -4.31 23.89
CA GLU A 61 -7.19 -5.69 24.36
C GLU A 61 -6.29 -6.54 23.44
N GLU A 62 -6.44 -6.38 22.13
CA GLU A 62 -5.61 -7.00 21.12
C GLU A 62 -4.15 -6.55 21.23
N ALA A 63 -3.90 -5.25 21.41
CA ALA A 63 -2.56 -4.70 21.61
C ALA A 63 -1.89 -5.30 22.86
N SER A 64 -2.64 -5.43 23.96
CA SER A 64 -2.15 -6.04 25.19
C SER A 64 -1.83 -7.53 25.03
N LEU A 65 -2.55 -8.24 24.16
CA LEU A 65 -2.25 -9.63 23.78
C LEU A 65 -0.98 -9.68 22.92
N PHE A 66 -0.90 -8.82 21.90
CA PHE A 66 0.23 -8.74 20.99
C PHE A 66 1.52 -8.42 21.73
N ASP A 67 1.56 -7.36 22.55
CA ASP A 67 2.73 -6.96 23.32
C ASP A 67 3.27 -8.09 24.22
N ARG A 68 2.36 -8.89 24.80
CA ARG A 68 2.73 -10.01 25.66
C ARG A 68 3.39 -11.14 24.88
N LEU A 69 2.83 -11.50 23.72
CA LEU A 69 3.31 -12.63 22.91
C LEU A 69 4.52 -12.25 22.07
N TYR A 70 4.54 -11.05 21.50
CA TYR A 70 5.67 -10.50 20.75
C TYR A 70 6.85 -10.15 21.67
N GLY A 71 6.60 -9.76 22.92
CA GLY A 71 7.65 -9.52 23.93
C GLY A 71 8.17 -10.78 24.62
N ALA A 72 7.58 -11.95 24.36
CA ALA A 72 7.98 -13.20 24.97
C ALA A 72 9.34 -13.67 24.43
N ARG A 73 10.00 -14.59 25.17
CA ARG A 73 11.31 -15.14 24.78
C ARG A 73 11.19 -16.59 24.35
N GLY A 74 12.06 -16.99 23.42
CA GLY A 74 12.16 -18.37 22.94
C GLY A 74 10.88 -18.81 22.23
N ASP A 75 10.48 -20.06 22.43
CA ASP A 75 9.35 -20.70 21.74
C ASP A 75 7.98 -20.10 22.08
N ALA A 76 7.91 -19.12 22.99
CA ALA A 76 6.70 -18.37 23.30
C ALA A 76 6.56 -17.08 22.48
N HIS A 77 7.62 -16.61 21.81
CA HIS A 77 7.55 -15.46 20.90
C HIS A 77 6.59 -15.75 19.75
N ARG A 78 5.75 -14.79 19.39
CA ARG A 78 4.87 -14.88 18.23
C ARG A 78 4.86 -13.58 17.46
N GLU A 79 4.90 -13.68 16.15
CA GLU A 79 4.66 -12.59 15.21
C GLU A 79 3.16 -12.35 15.02
N PHE A 80 2.78 -11.20 14.46
CA PHE A 80 1.38 -10.82 14.26
C PHE A 80 0.56 -11.90 13.54
N CYS A 81 1.10 -12.43 12.43
CA CYS A 81 0.43 -13.46 11.62
C CYS A 81 0.25 -14.80 12.34
N GLU A 82 1.01 -15.05 13.42
CA GLU A 82 0.90 -16.26 14.26
C GLU A 82 -0.07 -16.06 15.44
N ILE A 83 -0.54 -14.84 15.67
CA ILE A 83 -1.43 -14.47 16.79
C ILE A 83 -2.87 -14.29 16.31
N PHE A 84 -3.04 -13.54 15.23
CA PHE A 84 -4.34 -13.08 14.77
C PHE A 84 -4.88 -13.89 13.59
N GLY A 85 -6.18 -13.77 13.34
CA GLY A 85 -6.89 -14.48 12.29
C GLY A 85 -7.04 -13.69 10.98
N PRO A 86 -7.66 -14.34 9.98
CA PRO A 86 -7.84 -13.80 8.63
C PRO A 86 -8.57 -12.46 8.57
N GLU A 87 -9.42 -12.13 9.55
CA GLU A 87 -10.08 -10.83 9.68
C GLU A 87 -9.10 -9.66 9.66
N LYS A 88 -7.92 -9.83 10.28
CA LYS A 88 -6.88 -8.79 10.32
C LYS A 88 -6.21 -8.56 8.97
N ILE A 89 -6.32 -9.51 8.02
CA ILE A 89 -5.87 -9.28 6.63
C ILE A 89 -6.73 -8.17 6.01
N CYS A 90 -8.05 -8.25 6.16
CA CYS A 90 -9.01 -7.31 5.58
C CYS A 90 -8.80 -5.88 6.09
N GLU A 91 -8.58 -5.74 7.41
CA GLU A 91 -8.30 -4.44 8.03
C GLU A 91 -7.02 -3.78 7.49
N ASN A 92 -6.06 -4.58 7.02
CA ASN A 92 -4.71 -4.13 6.70
C ASN A 92 -4.34 -4.16 5.21
N VAL A 93 -5.22 -4.62 4.32
CA VAL A 93 -4.92 -4.61 2.86
C VAL A 93 -4.72 -3.19 2.31
N GLY A 94 -5.36 -2.19 2.94
CA GLY A 94 -5.16 -0.78 2.60
C GLY A 94 -3.73 -0.32 2.88
N GLU A 95 -3.22 -0.62 4.08
CA GLU A 95 -1.84 -0.33 4.48
C GLU A 95 -0.84 -1.07 3.58
N PHE A 96 -1.10 -2.35 3.31
CA PHE A 96 -0.23 -3.17 2.44
C PHE A 96 -0.12 -2.59 1.04
N LEU A 97 -1.26 -2.35 0.37
CA LEU A 97 -1.27 -1.91 -1.03
C LEU A 97 -0.90 -0.43 -1.16
N GLY A 98 -1.45 0.44 -0.31
CA GLY A 98 -1.31 1.89 -0.41
C GLY A 98 -0.01 2.43 0.14
N TYR A 99 0.51 1.87 1.23
CA TYR A 99 1.74 2.35 1.87
C TYR A 99 2.91 1.39 1.70
N PHE A 100 2.80 0.15 2.15
CA PHE A 100 3.93 -0.78 2.23
C PHE A 100 4.50 -1.10 0.85
N MET A 101 3.64 -1.48 -0.09
CA MET A 101 4.06 -1.79 -1.46
C MET A 101 4.69 -0.57 -2.14
N VAL A 102 4.23 0.66 -1.86
CA VAL A 102 4.78 1.89 -2.45
C VAL A 102 6.11 2.27 -1.80
N ARG A 103 6.12 2.43 -0.47
CA ARG A 103 7.23 3.02 0.31
C ARG A 103 8.35 2.05 0.65
N LYS A 104 8.04 0.77 0.88
CA LYS A 104 8.96 -0.21 1.50
C LYS A 104 9.48 -1.25 0.51
N VAL A 105 8.78 -1.46 -0.59
CA VAL A 105 9.14 -2.49 -1.57
C VAL A 105 9.70 -1.86 -2.84
N MET A 106 11.01 -1.96 -3.01
CA MET A 106 11.69 -1.61 -4.27
C MET A 106 11.43 -2.69 -5.32
N CYS A 107 10.36 -2.54 -6.11
CA CYS A 107 10.02 -3.49 -7.16
C CYS A 107 9.40 -2.81 -8.38
N GLY A 108 9.54 -3.46 -9.54
CA GLY A 108 8.96 -2.97 -10.79
C GLY A 108 7.45 -3.25 -10.92
N LYS A 109 6.87 -2.69 -11.98
CA LYS A 109 5.43 -2.73 -12.29
C LYS A 109 4.81 -4.13 -12.25
N ASP A 110 5.53 -5.14 -12.73
CA ASP A 110 5.02 -6.51 -12.79
C ASP A 110 4.69 -7.06 -11.39
N LEU A 111 5.51 -6.76 -10.39
CA LEU A 111 5.26 -7.21 -9.01
C LEU A 111 4.19 -6.35 -8.35
N LYS A 112 4.17 -5.03 -8.60
CA LYS A 112 3.12 -4.11 -8.15
C LYS A 112 1.72 -4.53 -8.67
N GLN A 113 1.63 -4.90 -9.95
CA GLN A 113 0.41 -5.44 -10.54
C GLN A 113 0.02 -6.79 -9.93
N ALA A 114 1.01 -7.67 -9.71
CA ALA A 114 0.78 -8.96 -9.08
C ALA A 114 0.26 -8.81 -7.64
N ALA A 115 0.71 -7.79 -6.89
CA ALA A 115 0.21 -7.51 -5.54
C ALA A 115 -1.31 -7.36 -5.53
N GLY A 116 -1.85 -6.46 -6.37
CA GLY A 116 -3.30 -6.28 -6.50
C GLY A 116 -4.02 -7.56 -6.94
N THR A 117 -3.46 -8.29 -7.90
CA THR A 117 -4.08 -9.52 -8.44
C THR A 117 -4.16 -10.63 -7.39
N VAL A 118 -3.08 -10.85 -6.64
CA VAL A 118 -3.01 -11.88 -5.60
C VAL A 118 -3.88 -11.49 -4.42
N THR A 119 -3.87 -10.23 -3.98
CA THR A 119 -4.75 -9.74 -2.90
C THR A 119 -6.23 -9.93 -3.27
N GLN A 120 -6.63 -9.58 -4.50
CA GLN A 120 -7.99 -9.84 -4.98
C GLN A 120 -8.36 -11.32 -4.92
N LYS A 121 -7.45 -12.21 -5.32
CA LYS A 121 -7.70 -13.66 -5.32
C LYS A 121 -7.75 -14.24 -3.92
N LEU A 122 -6.88 -13.76 -3.03
CA LEU A 122 -6.90 -14.10 -1.62
C LEU A 122 -8.24 -13.71 -1.00
N GLY A 123 -8.72 -12.49 -1.20
CA GLY A 123 -10.03 -12.05 -0.68
C GLY A 123 -11.20 -12.93 -1.12
N ARG A 124 -11.25 -13.31 -2.41
CA ARG A 124 -12.27 -14.25 -2.91
C ARG A 124 -12.16 -15.62 -2.25
N TRP A 125 -10.93 -16.12 -2.15
CA TRP A 125 -10.68 -17.43 -1.57
C TRP A 125 -11.03 -17.48 -0.08
N LEU A 126 -10.68 -16.45 0.70
CA LEU A 126 -11.06 -16.34 2.11
C LEU A 126 -12.59 -16.37 2.29
N ALA A 127 -13.34 -15.70 1.40
CA ALA A 127 -14.80 -15.74 1.41
C ALA A 127 -15.36 -17.11 1.04
N GLU A 128 -14.83 -17.74 -0.02
CA GLU A 128 -15.23 -19.09 -0.46
C GLU A 128 -15.03 -20.13 0.63
N LYS A 129 -14.01 -19.95 1.48
CA LYS A 129 -13.72 -20.78 2.65
C LYS A 129 -14.54 -20.43 3.89
N GLY A 130 -15.25 -19.30 3.88
CA GLY A 130 -15.99 -18.79 5.04
C GLY A 130 -15.10 -18.26 6.16
N TYR A 131 -13.86 -17.85 5.84
CA TYR A 131 -12.91 -17.30 6.82
C TYR A 131 -13.16 -15.82 7.14
N ILE A 132 -13.82 -15.09 6.23
CA ILE A 132 -14.17 -13.68 6.41
C ILE A 132 -15.60 -13.45 5.91
N ALA A 133 -16.23 -12.36 6.34
CA ALA A 133 -17.54 -11.96 5.86
C ALA A 133 -17.48 -11.57 4.38
N ALA A 134 -18.64 -11.65 3.70
CA ALA A 134 -18.72 -11.33 2.27
C ALA A 134 -18.42 -9.84 2.00
N GLU A 135 -18.79 -8.98 2.95
CA GLU A 135 -18.54 -7.54 2.92
C GLU A 135 -17.04 -7.24 2.99
N ASP A 136 -16.32 -7.86 3.94
CA ASP A 136 -14.86 -7.71 4.08
C ASP A 136 -14.14 -8.23 2.83
N ALA A 137 -14.59 -9.37 2.29
CA ALA A 137 -14.05 -9.92 1.07
C ALA A 137 -14.26 -8.98 -0.14
N ALA A 138 -15.43 -8.33 -0.23
CA ALA A 138 -15.72 -7.36 -1.28
C ALA A 138 -14.78 -6.16 -1.20
N GLU A 139 -14.47 -5.68 0.01
CA GLU A 139 -13.48 -4.62 0.20
C GLU A 139 -12.08 -5.05 -0.25
N VAL A 140 -11.60 -6.22 0.19
CA VAL A 140 -10.29 -6.77 -0.22
C VAL A 140 -10.20 -6.92 -1.74
N VAL A 141 -11.26 -7.44 -2.36
CA VAL A 141 -11.38 -7.59 -3.82
C VAL A 141 -11.36 -6.25 -4.52
N GLY A 142 -12.10 -5.26 -3.99
CA GLY A 142 -12.14 -3.90 -4.54
C GLY A 142 -10.77 -3.24 -4.50
N ARG A 143 -10.10 -3.25 -3.34
CA ARG A 143 -8.75 -2.70 -3.17
C ARG A 143 -7.73 -3.41 -4.06
N GLY A 144 -7.77 -4.74 -4.14
CA GLY A 144 -6.89 -5.51 -5.03
C GLY A 144 -7.12 -5.19 -6.52
N THR A 145 -8.38 -5.00 -6.92
CA THR A 145 -8.73 -4.63 -8.31
C THR A 145 -8.17 -3.24 -8.65
N THR A 146 -8.38 -2.25 -7.79
CA THR A 146 -7.84 -0.89 -7.94
C THR A 146 -6.32 -0.92 -8.00
N ALA A 147 -5.67 -1.60 -7.06
CA ALA A 147 -4.21 -1.70 -6.97
C ALA A 147 -3.57 -2.39 -8.18
N THR A 148 -4.27 -3.33 -8.82
CA THR A 148 -3.79 -4.00 -10.05
C THR A 148 -3.56 -2.99 -11.19
N ARG A 149 -4.34 -1.90 -11.23
CA ARG A 149 -4.18 -0.82 -12.20
C ARG A 149 -3.29 0.29 -11.66
N ASP A 150 -3.52 0.71 -10.42
CA ASP A 150 -3.00 1.99 -9.96
C ASP A 150 -1.57 1.89 -9.42
N LEU A 151 -1.17 0.79 -8.76
CA LEU A 151 0.21 0.62 -8.32
C LEU A 151 1.25 0.61 -9.46
N PRO A 152 1.07 -0.16 -10.56
CA PRO A 152 2.03 -0.10 -11.66
C PRO A 152 2.02 1.24 -12.40
N ALA A 153 0.90 1.98 -12.38
CA ALA A 153 0.81 3.32 -12.95
C ALA A 153 1.52 4.37 -12.08
N ALA A 154 1.36 4.30 -10.76
CA ALA A 154 2.07 5.13 -9.79
C ALA A 154 3.59 4.90 -9.87
N GLU A 155 4.03 3.65 -9.98
CA GLU A 155 5.45 3.30 -10.19
C GLU A 155 6.00 3.93 -11.48
N GLU A 156 5.24 3.88 -12.58
CA GLU A 156 5.68 4.54 -13.82
C GLU A 156 5.77 6.05 -13.67
N LEU A 157 4.78 6.67 -13.03
CA LEU A 157 4.77 8.10 -12.81
C LEU A 157 5.95 8.55 -11.93
N ALA A 158 6.22 7.81 -10.85
CA ALA A 158 7.37 8.06 -9.98
C ALA A 158 8.68 8.03 -10.78
N ARG A 159 8.86 7.01 -11.64
CA ARG A 159 10.04 6.91 -12.52
C ARG A 159 10.14 8.06 -13.52
N MET A 160 9.02 8.47 -14.11
CA MET A 160 8.99 9.61 -15.05
C MET A 160 9.34 10.93 -14.35
N LEU A 161 8.81 11.13 -13.14
CA LEU A 161 9.07 12.32 -12.33
C LEU A 161 10.52 12.37 -11.85
N ALA A 162 11.06 11.28 -11.31
CA ALA A 162 12.46 11.20 -10.89
C ALA A 162 13.40 11.49 -12.07
N HIS A 163 13.15 10.89 -13.22
CA HIS A 163 13.94 11.18 -14.42
C HIS A 163 13.85 12.66 -14.85
N TYR A 164 12.67 13.28 -14.70
CA TYR A 164 12.48 14.69 -15.01
C TYR A 164 13.28 15.59 -14.06
N THR A 165 13.21 15.35 -12.75
CA THR A 165 13.95 16.14 -11.75
C THR A 165 15.46 15.99 -11.90
N ASP A 166 15.95 14.77 -12.19
CA ASP A 166 17.37 14.50 -12.41
C ASP A 166 17.91 15.19 -13.67
N SER A 167 17.09 15.30 -14.72
CA SER A 167 17.50 15.87 -16.00
C SER A 167 17.42 17.40 -16.03
N MET A 168 16.69 18.02 -15.09
CA MET A 168 16.42 19.44 -15.03
C MET A 168 16.61 19.98 -13.60
N PRO A 169 17.81 19.89 -13.02
CA PRO A 169 18.04 20.34 -11.66
C PRO A 169 17.78 21.84 -11.55
N VAL A 170 17.03 22.23 -10.52
CA VAL A 170 16.70 23.62 -10.22
C VAL A 170 17.28 23.96 -8.86
N ASP A 171 18.23 24.90 -8.84
CA ASP A 171 18.76 25.44 -7.59
C ASP A 171 17.82 26.51 -7.04
N THR A 172 17.38 26.33 -5.79
CA THR A 172 16.45 27.20 -5.06
C THR A 172 16.78 27.21 -3.56
N GLU A 173 16.66 28.35 -2.90
CA GLU A 173 16.88 28.47 -1.44
C GLU A 173 15.61 28.10 -0.64
N ASP A 174 14.42 28.33 -1.20
CA ASP A 174 13.13 28.02 -0.57
C ASP A 174 12.67 26.60 -0.95
N VAL A 175 13.03 25.59 -0.15
CA VAL A 175 12.68 24.18 -0.36
C VAL A 175 11.61 23.72 0.64
N ILE A 176 10.59 23.03 0.13
CA ILE A 176 9.55 22.38 0.93
C ILE A 176 9.60 20.88 0.62
N GLU A 177 9.86 20.08 1.65
CA GLU A 177 9.77 18.63 1.62
C GLU A 177 8.44 18.18 2.24
N ASP A 178 7.61 17.47 1.49
CA ASP A 178 6.26 17.09 1.96
C ASP A 178 5.65 15.92 1.15
N HIS A 179 4.44 15.53 1.55
CA HIS A 179 3.49 14.73 0.78
C HIS A 179 2.48 15.65 0.09
N PHE A 180 2.70 15.89 -1.21
CA PHE A 180 1.88 16.79 -2.01
C PHE A 180 0.69 16.08 -2.62
N LEU A 181 -0.53 16.51 -2.26
CA LEU A 181 -1.76 16.04 -2.91
C LEU A 181 -1.90 16.67 -4.29
N VAL A 182 -2.12 15.84 -5.31
CA VAL A 182 -2.46 16.30 -6.66
C VAL A 182 -3.94 16.68 -6.68
N THR A 183 -4.24 17.97 -6.63
CA THR A 183 -5.62 18.48 -6.58
C THR A 183 -6.24 18.61 -7.98
N ALA A 184 -5.41 18.86 -9.00
CA ALA A 184 -5.82 18.90 -10.40
C ALA A 184 -4.64 18.65 -11.34
N VAL A 185 -4.95 18.22 -12.57
CA VAL A 185 -3.96 17.98 -13.62
C VAL A 185 -4.39 18.70 -14.89
N GLU A 186 -3.51 19.55 -15.43
CA GLU A 186 -3.68 20.19 -16.73
C GLU A 186 -2.57 19.72 -17.68
N PRO A 187 -2.75 19.80 -19.02
CA PRO A 187 -1.67 19.50 -19.95
C PRO A 187 -0.41 20.32 -19.66
N GLY A 188 0.66 19.67 -19.22
CA GLY A 188 1.93 20.29 -18.84
C GLY A 188 1.95 21.00 -17.48
N LYS A 189 0.98 20.76 -16.58
CA LYS A 189 1.01 21.28 -15.21
C LYS A 189 0.38 20.31 -14.21
N LEU A 190 0.94 20.28 -13.00
CA LEU A 190 0.35 19.64 -11.84
C LEU A 190 -0.03 20.70 -10.81
N HIS A 191 -1.20 20.56 -10.21
CA HIS A 191 -1.65 21.39 -9.09
C HIS A 191 -1.44 20.57 -7.82
N LEU A 192 -0.56 21.05 -6.97
CA LEU A 192 -0.09 20.37 -5.77
C LEU A 192 -0.52 21.15 -4.53
N SER A 193 -1.06 20.48 -3.53
CA SER A 193 -1.29 21.04 -2.19
C SER A 193 -0.32 20.40 -1.22
N SER A 194 0.32 21.20 -0.37
CA SER A 194 1.07 20.68 0.77
C SER A 194 0.10 20.09 1.80
N PHE A 195 0.59 19.21 2.66
CA PHE A 195 -0.15 18.74 3.83
C PHE A 195 -0.05 19.71 5.00
N ILE A 196 1.00 20.54 5.01
CA ILE A 196 1.27 21.55 6.04
C ILE A 196 0.56 22.88 5.71
N ASP A 197 0.42 23.20 4.42
CA ASP A 197 -0.19 24.44 3.93
C ASP A 197 -1.21 24.15 2.82
N ASP A 198 -2.35 24.85 2.87
CA ASP A 198 -3.47 24.70 1.93
C ASP A 198 -3.23 25.44 0.59
N ASP A 199 -2.09 26.13 0.47
CA ASP A 199 -1.72 26.85 -0.74
C ASP A 199 -1.48 25.90 -1.94
N VAL A 200 -2.20 26.15 -3.02
CA VAL A 200 -2.06 25.39 -4.28
C VAL A 200 -0.85 25.86 -5.07
N MET A 201 0.12 24.97 -5.21
CA MET A 201 1.32 25.13 -6.01
C MET A 201 1.10 24.62 -7.44
N VAL A 202 1.27 25.49 -8.43
CA VAL A 202 1.20 25.10 -9.83
C VAL A 202 2.60 24.79 -10.35
N VAL A 203 2.88 23.51 -10.57
CA VAL A 203 4.19 23.04 -11.05
C VAL A 203 4.12 22.72 -12.55
N PRO A 204 4.93 23.37 -13.40
CA PRO A 204 5.03 23.03 -14.81
C PRO A 204 5.76 21.70 -14.99
N VAL A 205 5.25 20.86 -15.88
CA VAL A 205 5.86 19.60 -16.33
C VAL A 205 5.92 19.56 -17.87
N PRO A 206 6.82 18.78 -18.49
CA PRO A 206 6.97 18.76 -19.93
C PRO A 206 5.67 18.36 -20.65
N ARG A 207 5.36 19.05 -21.76
CA ARG A 207 4.28 18.68 -22.68
C ARG A 207 4.84 17.74 -23.76
N CYS A 208 4.60 16.44 -23.64
CA CYS A 208 4.98 15.43 -24.62
C CYS A 208 3.92 14.31 -24.68
N ILE A 209 4.00 13.42 -25.68
CA ILE A 209 3.11 12.25 -25.76
C ILE A 209 3.51 11.27 -24.66
N ARG A 210 2.55 10.80 -23.84
CA ARG A 210 2.80 10.08 -22.57
C ARG A 210 3.58 10.95 -21.58
N CYS A 211 3.14 12.18 -21.40
CA CYS A 211 3.75 13.10 -20.45
C CYS A 211 3.32 12.79 -19.02
N ILE A 212 4.06 13.35 -18.08
CA ILE A 212 3.77 13.29 -16.64
C ILE A 212 2.30 13.66 -16.35
N SER A 213 1.74 14.67 -17.04
CA SER A 213 0.33 15.06 -16.86
C SER A 213 -0.69 14.06 -17.45
N ASP A 214 -0.31 13.19 -18.39
CA ASP A 214 -1.21 12.14 -18.89
C ASP A 214 -1.22 10.92 -17.96
N ALA A 215 -0.12 10.68 -17.24
CA ALA A 215 0.06 9.55 -16.35
C ALA A 215 -0.36 9.85 -14.89
N CYS A 216 -0.51 11.13 -14.54
CA CYS A 216 -0.91 11.59 -13.22
C CYS A 216 -2.43 11.70 -13.08
N GLN A 217 -2.94 11.51 -11.86
CA GLN A 217 -4.36 11.59 -11.55
C GLN A 217 -4.57 12.51 -10.33
N ALA A 218 -5.68 13.26 -10.34
CA ALA A 218 -6.10 13.98 -9.15
C ALA A 218 -6.50 12.99 -8.04
N GLY A 219 -6.19 13.33 -6.79
CA GLY A 219 -6.36 12.46 -5.63
C GLY A 219 -5.13 11.64 -5.26
N TRP A 220 -4.17 11.48 -6.19
CA TRP A 220 -2.88 10.86 -5.87
C TRP A 220 -1.99 11.82 -5.10
N SER A 221 -1.01 11.29 -4.36
CA SER A 221 -0.01 12.12 -3.68
C SER A 221 1.42 11.81 -4.14
N ILE A 222 2.26 12.83 -4.10
CA ILE A 222 3.67 12.76 -4.47
C ILE A 222 4.48 13.12 -3.22
N SER A 223 5.31 12.19 -2.75
CA SER A 223 6.29 12.49 -1.71
C SER A 223 7.59 12.93 -2.35
N GLY A 224 8.11 14.08 -1.94
CA GLY A 224 9.32 14.65 -2.51
C GLY A 224 9.58 16.07 -2.03
N ALA A 225 10.27 16.84 -2.87
CA ALA A 225 10.62 18.22 -2.60
C ALA A 225 10.16 19.13 -3.74
N VAL A 226 9.59 20.28 -3.38
CA VAL A 226 9.32 21.38 -4.31
C VAL A 226 10.10 22.62 -3.89
N GLY A 227 10.47 23.43 -4.86
CA GLY A 227 11.21 24.66 -4.64
C GLY A 227 10.70 25.80 -5.48
N ARG A 228 10.92 27.02 -5.00
CA ARG A 228 10.50 28.23 -5.71
C ARG A 228 11.69 28.96 -6.31
N LYS A 229 11.66 29.13 -7.64
CA LYS A 229 12.62 29.98 -8.37
C LYS A 229 11.91 31.21 -8.93
N GLY A 230 12.15 32.36 -8.32
CA GLY A 230 11.41 33.59 -8.62
C GLY A 230 9.93 33.43 -8.25
N LYS A 231 9.03 33.48 -9.24
CA LYS A 231 7.57 33.31 -9.05
C LYS A 231 7.04 31.93 -9.45
N ARG A 232 7.93 30.97 -9.77
CA ARG A 232 7.53 29.65 -10.28
C ARG A 232 7.93 28.56 -9.29
N TRP A 233 7.01 27.60 -9.12
CA TRP A 233 7.26 26.36 -8.40
C TRP A 233 7.87 25.32 -9.33
N HIS A 234 8.75 24.51 -8.78
CA HIS A 234 9.46 23.44 -9.47
C HIS A 234 9.46 22.20 -8.57
N LEU A 235 9.28 21.02 -9.17
CA LEU A 235 9.65 19.78 -8.50
C LEU A 235 11.18 19.67 -8.50
N LEU A 236 11.75 19.43 -7.33
CA LEU A 236 13.19 19.29 -7.13
C LEU A 236 13.59 17.82 -7.00
N GLU A 237 12.80 17.06 -6.25
CA GLU A 237 13.00 15.63 -6.05
C GLU A 237 11.65 14.94 -5.92
N VAL A 238 11.59 13.68 -6.38
CA VAL A 238 10.43 12.82 -6.18
C VAL A 238 10.91 11.48 -5.65
N TRP A 239 10.39 11.09 -4.49
CA TRP A 239 10.75 9.84 -3.84
C TRP A 239 9.69 8.75 -4.09
N ASN A 240 8.39 9.09 -3.98
CA ASN A 240 7.30 8.13 -4.14
C ASN A 240 6.05 8.80 -4.72
N VAL A 241 5.21 8.00 -5.37
CA VAL A 241 3.85 8.37 -5.80
C VAL A 241 2.88 7.38 -5.20
N TYR A 242 1.83 7.88 -4.55
CA TYR A 242 0.80 7.09 -3.89
C TYR A 242 -0.53 7.25 -4.64
N PRO A 243 -1.10 6.14 -5.15
CA PRO A 243 -2.41 6.16 -5.81
C PRO A 243 -3.59 6.26 -4.86
#